data_AF-A0A929NXP2-F1
#
_entry.id   AF-A0A929NXP2-F1
#
_cell.length_a   1.000
_cell.length_b   1.000
_cell.length_c   1.000
_cell.angle_alpha   90.00
_cell.angle_beta   90.00
_cell.angle_gamma   90.00
#
_symmetry.space_group_name_H-M   'P 1'
#
loop_
_entity.id
_entity.type
_entity.pdbx_description
1 polymer ?
#
loop_
_entity_poly.entity_id
_entity_poly.type
_entity_poly.pdbx_seq_one_letter_code
_entity_poly.pdbx_strand_id
1 'polypeptide(L)'
;PGSWVLNLQTRQLGMVDKITLNPAKARWVDTEIWAFESKRDFRLVEITGITAIDPQQTSLPKEWRKFPAYQVRSGETLQFIEKRRGNPDPIPDQLTLERHFWLDFDGEGYSVQDHITGTMTRGWRLEMNGPAELGRVAVNGKDQFITRLEKNSNTGVEVRRGQIDLVADSRLENELNQLPAVGWAHDFQNVSAFLHLPPGWKLWNATGVDDIPDTWLKRWTLLDLFIVLIMAVAVSKLWNKRWGILTLVTMILIYHETKAPHWIWLHIITSLALLKVLPSLSYFTRFIRLYRDISLVGLLIIVLPFMMQQVRQSIYPQLERPNTNLEQNEQIAYPRAVYIPKIAKSARQEVQNMSKKPMLEDYSSEDQSSYGSYYRKAPPKKLLQIDPNSQVQTGPGLPKWQWRDIDMRWSGPVQQNQSVQLWLLSPTTNSVLGVIRVILLTILTIFFLWIAWGSKFKFDVRKFGNVAGLIIIAGLLLPITSQAEMDEMNNLLTGMEEDISEEQEQEEMTEIFDKNNSISNTSSSKFNKIKNMVINDFPPQFILDELRKRLSEPPKCLPYCASLPRLSLELQPAQLNIRMELHSLTNTAIPLP
;
A
#
# COMPACT_ATOMS: atom_id res chain seq x y z
N PRO A 1 -38.16 -24.03 -61.38
CA PRO A 1 -39.22 -23.47 -60.49
C PRO A 1 -39.13 -24.09 -59.09
N GLY A 2 -39.08 -23.26 -58.05
CA GLY A 2 -38.94 -23.73 -56.67
C GLY A 2 -38.88 -22.55 -55.69
N SER A 3 -38.89 -22.85 -54.40
CA SER A 3 -38.75 -21.87 -53.32
C SER A 3 -37.30 -21.83 -52.84
N TRP A 4 -36.68 -20.67 -52.86
CA TRP A 4 -35.30 -20.46 -52.42
C TRP A 4 -35.27 -19.45 -51.27
N VAL A 5 -34.42 -19.68 -50.26
CA VAL A 5 -34.23 -18.76 -49.13
C VAL A 5 -32.94 -17.98 -49.36
N LEU A 6 -33.05 -16.65 -49.43
CA LEU A 6 -31.91 -15.74 -49.52
C LEU A 6 -31.67 -15.10 -48.15
N ASN A 7 -30.49 -15.30 -47.58
CA ASN A 7 -30.09 -14.66 -46.31
C ASN A 7 -29.14 -13.51 -46.61
N LEU A 8 -29.59 -12.27 -46.37
CA LEU A 8 -28.77 -11.07 -46.49
C LEU A 8 -28.50 -10.51 -45.10
N GLN A 9 -27.23 -10.44 -44.69
CA GLN A 9 -26.81 -9.77 -43.47
C GLN A 9 -26.16 -8.44 -43.81
N THR A 10 -26.72 -7.35 -43.29
CA THR A 10 -26.20 -5.99 -43.49
C THR A 10 -25.90 -5.34 -42.15
N ARG A 11 -24.94 -4.41 -42.15
CA ARG A 11 -24.61 -3.60 -40.99
C ARG A 11 -24.56 -2.14 -41.40
N GLN A 12 -25.30 -1.29 -40.70
CA GLN A 12 -25.23 0.15 -40.85
C GLN A 12 -24.25 0.74 -39.82
N LEU A 13 -23.46 1.71 -40.26
CA LEU A 13 -22.59 2.51 -39.39
C LEU A 13 -23.31 3.82 -39.04
N GLY A 14 -23.23 4.22 -37.77
CA GLY A 14 -23.89 5.43 -37.27
C GLY A 14 -25.28 5.20 -36.66
N MET A 15 -25.89 6.28 -36.18
CA MET A 15 -27.20 6.26 -35.55
C MET A 15 -28.31 6.12 -36.60
N VAL A 16 -29.26 5.22 -36.34
CA VAL A 16 -30.41 4.96 -37.21
C VAL A 16 -31.68 5.24 -36.43
N ASP A 17 -32.36 6.31 -36.82
CA ASP A 17 -33.60 6.77 -36.19
C ASP A 17 -34.84 6.33 -36.97
N LYS A 18 -34.65 5.99 -38.25
CA LYS A 18 -35.72 5.51 -39.13
C LYS A 18 -35.22 4.61 -40.24
N ILE A 19 -36.06 3.67 -40.67
CA ILE A 19 -35.83 2.81 -41.85
C ILE A 19 -37.11 2.82 -42.69
N THR A 20 -36.97 3.16 -43.97
CA THR A 20 -38.09 3.24 -44.91
C THR A 20 -38.01 2.09 -45.91
N LEU A 21 -39.13 1.39 -46.14
CA LEU A 21 -39.21 0.42 -47.22
C LEU A 21 -39.39 1.17 -48.55
N ASN A 22 -38.31 1.25 -49.34
CA ASN A 22 -38.38 1.91 -50.64
C ASN A 22 -39.28 1.13 -51.63
N PRO A 23 -39.93 1.80 -52.59
CA PRO A 23 -40.65 1.14 -53.66
C PRO A 23 -39.79 0.12 -54.40
N ALA A 24 -40.35 -1.08 -54.55
CA ALA A 24 -39.73 -2.17 -55.28
C ALA A 24 -39.40 -1.71 -56.71
N LYS A 25 -38.12 -1.69 -57.06
CA LYS A 25 -37.70 -1.64 -58.47
C LYS A 25 -37.62 -3.07 -58.96
N ALA A 26 -38.38 -3.42 -60.01
CA ALA A 26 -38.55 -4.79 -60.55
C ALA A 26 -39.53 -5.68 -59.74
N ARG A 27 -39.48 -7.02 -59.92
CA ARG A 27 -40.48 -8.00 -59.40
C ARG A 27 -40.37 -8.28 -57.88
N TRP A 28 -39.99 -7.30 -57.08
CA TRP A 28 -39.98 -7.43 -55.61
C TRP A 28 -41.37 -7.15 -55.02
N VAL A 29 -41.59 -7.57 -53.78
CA VAL A 29 -42.89 -7.41 -53.11
C VAL A 29 -43.06 -6.00 -52.56
N ASP A 30 -44.28 -5.46 -52.63
CA ASP A 30 -44.62 -4.14 -52.07
C ASP A 30 -44.87 -4.18 -50.56
N THR A 31 -44.70 -5.33 -49.93
CA THR A 31 -44.96 -5.53 -48.50
C THR A 31 -44.00 -6.55 -47.91
N GLU A 32 -43.42 -6.21 -46.76
CA GLU A 32 -42.51 -7.05 -46.00
C GLU A 32 -42.99 -7.23 -44.55
N ILE A 33 -42.48 -8.27 -43.89
CA ILE A 33 -42.67 -8.47 -42.44
C ILE A 33 -41.32 -8.32 -41.77
N TRP A 34 -41.20 -7.35 -40.87
CA TRP A 34 -39.95 -7.08 -40.14
C TRP A 34 -40.08 -7.55 -38.70
N ALA A 35 -39.13 -8.37 -38.25
CA ALA A 35 -39.02 -8.80 -36.86
C ALA A 35 -37.94 -7.95 -36.15
N PHE A 36 -38.24 -7.47 -34.94
CA PHE A 36 -37.33 -6.59 -34.20
C PHE A 36 -36.85 -7.23 -32.89
N GLU A 37 -35.56 -7.56 -32.82
CA GLU A 37 -34.91 -7.96 -31.57
C GLU A 37 -34.37 -6.74 -30.82
N SER A 38 -34.93 -6.45 -29.65
CA SER A 38 -34.46 -5.34 -28.80
C SER A 38 -33.26 -5.76 -27.94
N LYS A 39 -32.12 -5.08 -28.10
CA LYS A 39 -30.97 -5.18 -27.19
C LYS A 39 -31.01 -4.04 -26.16
N ARG A 40 -31.80 -4.25 -25.09
CA ARG A 40 -32.12 -3.24 -24.07
C ARG A 40 -30.91 -2.70 -23.30
N ASP A 41 -29.83 -3.47 -23.23
CA ASP A 41 -28.57 -3.08 -22.56
C ASP A 41 -27.87 -1.91 -23.26
N PHE A 42 -28.11 -1.72 -24.57
CA PHE A 42 -27.56 -0.61 -25.34
C PHE A 42 -28.51 0.59 -25.42
N ARG A 43 -29.78 0.34 -25.75
CA ARG A 43 -30.83 1.36 -25.82
C ARG A 43 -32.22 0.75 -25.72
N LEU A 44 -33.12 1.45 -25.05
CA LEU A 44 -34.55 1.16 -25.05
C LEU A 44 -35.22 2.06 -26.10
N VAL A 45 -35.76 1.44 -27.14
CA VAL A 45 -36.46 2.13 -28.24
C VAL A 45 -37.90 1.64 -28.32
N GLU A 46 -38.80 2.55 -28.59
CA GLU A 46 -40.19 2.27 -28.97
C GLU A 46 -40.31 2.35 -30.50
N ILE A 47 -40.96 1.36 -31.11
CA ILE A 47 -41.16 1.30 -32.56
C ILE A 47 -42.50 1.96 -32.91
N THR A 48 -42.47 2.92 -33.83
CA THR A 48 -43.66 3.64 -34.31
C THR A 48 -43.65 3.79 -35.83
N GLY A 49 -44.76 4.24 -36.42
CA GLY A 49 -44.87 4.53 -37.86
C GLY A 49 -45.21 3.34 -38.76
N ILE A 50 -45.40 2.14 -38.18
CA ILE A 50 -45.76 0.90 -38.90
C ILE A 50 -46.74 0.05 -38.07
N THR A 51 -47.39 -0.92 -38.72
CA THR A 51 -48.45 -1.74 -38.09
C THR A 51 -47.87 -2.99 -37.45
N ALA A 52 -48.10 -3.19 -36.15
CA ALA A 52 -47.73 -4.42 -35.44
C ALA A 52 -48.68 -5.58 -35.80
N ILE A 53 -48.14 -6.79 -35.96
CA ILE A 53 -48.88 -8.00 -36.29
C ILE A 53 -48.46 -9.16 -35.37
N ASP A 54 -49.32 -10.16 -35.22
CA ASP A 54 -49.00 -11.37 -34.45
C ASP A 54 -47.99 -12.26 -35.20
N PRO A 55 -46.75 -12.44 -34.70
CA PRO A 55 -45.74 -13.24 -35.38
C PRO A 55 -46.14 -14.70 -35.59
N GLN A 56 -47.04 -15.25 -34.76
CA GLN A 56 -47.47 -16.65 -34.86
C GLN A 56 -48.33 -16.91 -36.10
N GLN A 57 -48.97 -15.88 -36.64
CA GLN A 57 -49.85 -15.95 -37.82
C GLN A 57 -49.12 -15.59 -39.12
N THR A 58 -47.78 -15.57 -39.11
CA THR A 58 -46.95 -15.18 -40.26
C THR A 58 -46.14 -16.36 -40.82
N SER A 59 -45.62 -16.18 -42.03
CA SER A 59 -44.65 -17.10 -42.64
C SER A 59 -43.22 -16.94 -42.09
N LEU A 60 -43.00 -16.14 -41.03
CA LEU A 60 -41.68 -15.93 -40.44
C LEU A 60 -41.05 -17.26 -39.97
N PRO A 61 -39.71 -17.39 -40.06
CA PRO A 61 -38.97 -18.51 -39.47
C PRO A 61 -39.26 -18.66 -37.97
N LYS A 62 -39.20 -19.91 -37.47
CA LYS A 62 -39.52 -20.21 -36.05
C LYS A 62 -38.68 -19.38 -35.09
N GLU A 63 -37.38 -19.17 -35.36
CA GLU A 63 -36.52 -18.35 -34.52
C GLU A 63 -36.92 -16.87 -34.45
N TRP A 64 -37.69 -16.33 -35.41
CA TRP A 64 -38.08 -14.92 -35.43
C TRP A 64 -39.46 -14.67 -34.82
N ARG A 65 -40.29 -15.69 -34.69
CA ARG A 65 -41.65 -15.59 -34.09
C ARG A 65 -41.65 -15.20 -32.61
N LYS A 66 -40.50 -15.29 -31.93
CA LYS A 66 -40.32 -14.81 -30.55
C LYS A 66 -40.16 -13.29 -30.43
N PHE A 67 -39.96 -12.60 -31.55
CA PHE A 67 -39.77 -11.15 -31.58
C PHE A 67 -41.04 -10.44 -32.04
N PRO A 68 -41.28 -9.19 -31.60
CA PRO A 68 -42.31 -8.33 -32.19
C PRO A 68 -42.14 -8.25 -33.71
N ALA A 69 -43.24 -8.44 -34.44
CA ALA A 69 -43.28 -8.39 -35.89
C ALA A 69 -44.16 -7.23 -36.36
N TYR A 70 -43.76 -6.62 -37.45
CA TYR A 70 -44.46 -5.49 -38.04
C TYR A 70 -44.63 -5.71 -39.54
N GLN A 71 -45.81 -5.38 -40.06
CA GLN A 71 -46.04 -5.32 -41.50
C GLN A 71 -45.60 -3.95 -41.99
N VAL A 72 -44.73 -3.94 -43.01
CA VAL A 72 -44.21 -2.70 -43.62
C VAL A 72 -44.57 -2.70 -45.09
N ARG A 73 -45.33 -1.70 -45.52
CA ARG A 73 -45.70 -1.49 -46.93
C ARG A 73 -44.72 -0.55 -47.60
N SER A 74 -44.66 -0.61 -48.92
CA SER A 74 -43.86 0.30 -49.71
C SER A 74 -44.19 1.78 -49.38
N GLY A 75 -43.15 2.56 -49.05
CA GLY A 75 -43.26 3.95 -48.63
C GLY A 75 -43.46 4.15 -47.12
N GLU A 76 -43.80 3.11 -46.36
CA GLU A 76 -43.91 3.20 -44.90
C GLU A 76 -42.51 3.28 -44.24
N THR A 77 -42.46 3.94 -43.10
CA THR A 77 -41.21 4.21 -42.38
C THR A 77 -41.33 3.74 -40.94
N LEU A 78 -40.50 2.76 -40.58
CA LEU A 78 -40.27 2.36 -39.21
C LEU A 78 -39.46 3.45 -38.51
N GLN A 79 -39.96 4.01 -37.42
CA GLN A 79 -39.26 4.98 -36.59
C GLN A 79 -38.86 4.37 -35.24
N PHE A 80 -37.62 4.66 -34.82
CA PHE A 80 -37.08 4.28 -33.51
C PHE A 80 -37.13 5.50 -32.58
N ILE A 81 -38.07 5.52 -31.65
CA ILE A 81 -38.14 6.57 -30.63
C ILE A 81 -37.32 6.10 -29.42
N GLU A 82 -36.15 6.71 -29.20
CA GLU A 82 -35.30 6.42 -28.03
C GLU A 82 -36.00 6.90 -26.74
N LYS A 83 -36.31 5.95 -25.85
CA LYS A 83 -36.91 6.24 -24.53
C LYS A 83 -35.85 6.34 -23.44
N ARG A 84 -34.77 5.57 -23.57
CA ARG A 84 -33.67 5.53 -22.61
C ARG A 84 -32.41 4.99 -23.27
N ARG A 85 -31.29 5.70 -23.13
CA ARG A 85 -29.97 5.18 -23.47
C ARG A 85 -29.55 4.15 -22.40
N GLY A 86 -28.94 3.03 -22.79
CA GLY A 86 -28.46 2.03 -21.84
C GLY A 86 -27.46 2.63 -20.83
N ASN A 87 -27.64 2.30 -19.55
CA ASN A 87 -26.91 2.73 -18.34
C ASN A 87 -26.13 4.08 -18.45
N PRO A 88 -26.80 5.24 -18.30
CA PRO A 88 -26.12 6.54 -18.39
C PRO A 88 -25.15 6.82 -17.23
N ASP A 89 -25.26 6.10 -16.11
CA ASP A 89 -24.46 6.32 -14.90
C ASP A 89 -23.75 5.02 -14.48
N PRO A 90 -22.51 4.75 -14.94
CA PRO A 90 -21.69 3.67 -14.37
C PRO A 90 -21.56 3.86 -12.85
N ILE A 91 -21.47 2.79 -12.07
CA ILE A 91 -21.26 2.87 -10.61
C ILE A 91 -20.10 3.85 -10.33
N PRO A 92 -20.18 4.76 -9.34
CA PRO A 92 -19.08 5.66 -9.01
C PRO A 92 -17.78 4.87 -8.73
N ASP A 93 -16.63 5.50 -8.97
CA ASP A 93 -15.33 4.93 -8.62
C ASP A 93 -15.31 4.59 -7.12
N GLN A 94 -14.77 3.43 -6.75
CA GLN A 94 -14.65 3.00 -5.35
C GLN A 94 -13.17 2.91 -5.01
N LEU A 95 -12.60 4.02 -4.55
CA LEU A 95 -11.19 4.16 -4.24
C LEU A 95 -10.97 4.38 -2.75
N THR A 96 -9.91 3.77 -2.24
CA THR A 96 -9.41 3.95 -0.88
C THR A 96 -8.01 4.54 -0.94
N LEU A 97 -7.74 5.51 -0.07
CA LEU A 97 -6.48 6.23 -0.01
C LEU A 97 -5.85 6.07 1.37
N GLU A 98 -4.61 5.57 1.39
CA GLU A 98 -3.75 5.58 2.56
C GLU A 98 -2.60 6.54 2.31
N ARG A 99 -2.33 7.43 3.26
CA ARG A 99 -1.31 8.48 3.11
C ARG A 99 -0.29 8.41 4.24
N HIS A 100 0.97 8.64 3.91
CA HIS A 100 2.03 8.82 4.89
C HIS A 100 2.65 10.20 4.72
N PHE A 101 2.61 11.01 5.78
CA PHE A 101 3.19 12.34 5.85
C PHE A 101 4.44 12.30 6.73
N TRP A 102 5.61 12.54 6.15
CA TRP A 102 6.83 12.76 6.92
C TRP A 102 7.12 14.25 7.02
N LEU A 103 6.96 14.81 8.21
CA LEU A 103 7.33 16.19 8.49
C LEU A 103 8.86 16.32 8.47
N ASP A 104 9.38 17.33 7.77
CA ASP A 104 10.81 17.60 7.79
C ASP A 104 11.29 18.06 9.17
N PHE A 105 12.57 17.85 9.47
CA PHE A 105 13.14 18.21 10.77
C PHE A 105 13.11 19.72 11.04
N ASP A 106 13.26 20.53 9.99
CA ASP A 106 13.19 21.99 10.05
C ASP A 106 11.74 22.53 10.02
N GLY A 107 10.78 21.71 9.59
CA GLY A 107 9.38 22.08 9.46
C GLY A 107 9.05 22.86 8.19
N GLU A 108 9.88 22.80 7.15
CA GLU A 108 9.63 23.54 5.90
C GLU A 108 8.62 22.81 4.97
N GLY A 109 8.35 21.53 5.21
CA GLY A 109 7.38 20.79 4.41
C GLY A 109 7.19 19.32 4.81
N TYR A 110 6.56 18.59 3.90
CA TYR A 110 6.29 17.17 4.03
C TYR A 110 6.74 16.40 2.79
N SER A 111 7.39 15.26 3.01
CA SER A 111 7.43 14.19 2.01
C SER A 111 6.19 13.32 2.19
N VAL A 112 5.48 13.03 1.10
CA VAL A 112 4.20 12.32 1.15
C VAL A 112 4.23 11.09 0.26
N GLN A 113 3.79 9.95 0.79
CA GLN A 113 3.53 8.75 0.00
C GLN A 113 2.04 8.41 0.08
N ASP A 114 1.41 8.30 -1.08
CA ASP A 114 0.01 7.92 -1.22
C ASP A 114 -0.08 6.52 -1.82
N HIS A 115 -0.92 5.68 -1.22
CA HIS A 115 -1.32 4.38 -1.75
C HIS A 115 -2.82 4.39 -2.04
N ILE A 116 -3.16 4.28 -3.32
CA ILE A 116 -4.53 4.30 -3.82
C ILE A 116 -4.86 2.90 -4.35
N THR A 117 -5.90 2.30 -3.78
CA THR A 117 -6.42 1.01 -4.23
C THR A 117 -7.91 1.08 -4.49
N GLY A 118 -8.42 0.13 -5.29
CA GLY A 118 -9.86 -0.03 -5.53
C GLY A 118 -10.22 -0.09 -7.01
N THR A 119 -11.45 0.28 -7.34
CA THR A 119 -11.98 0.16 -8.70
C THR A 119 -12.25 1.52 -9.34
N MET A 120 -11.63 1.75 -10.50
CA MET A 120 -11.91 2.86 -11.39
C MET A 120 -12.88 2.42 -12.50
N THR A 121 -14.08 2.98 -12.50
CA THR A 121 -15.18 2.74 -13.44
C THR A 121 -15.40 3.94 -14.36
N ARG A 122 -15.13 5.16 -13.88
CA ARG A 122 -15.25 6.45 -14.58
C ARG A 122 -13.85 7.06 -14.77
N GLY A 123 -13.73 7.92 -15.78
CA GLY A 123 -12.44 8.56 -16.10
C GLY A 123 -11.37 7.59 -16.62
N TRP A 124 -10.16 8.14 -16.78
CA TRP A 124 -8.94 7.43 -17.18
C TRP A 124 -7.68 8.11 -16.64
N ARG A 125 -7.82 9.01 -15.66
CA ARG A 125 -6.72 9.83 -15.16
C ARG A 125 -6.95 10.25 -13.71
N LEU A 126 -5.90 10.21 -12.92
CA LEU A 126 -5.86 10.79 -11.57
C LEU A 126 -4.90 11.98 -11.58
N GLU A 127 -5.36 13.11 -11.06
CA GLU A 127 -4.59 14.36 -11.00
C GLU A 127 -4.34 14.77 -9.56
N MET A 128 -3.14 15.26 -9.28
CA MET A 128 -2.76 15.78 -7.96
C MET A 128 -3.16 17.26 -7.89
N ASN A 129 -3.99 17.61 -6.92
CA ASN A 129 -4.31 19.00 -6.59
C ASN A 129 -3.12 19.66 -5.89
N GLY A 130 -2.88 20.93 -6.21
CA GLY A 130 -2.00 21.78 -5.40
C GLY A 130 -2.49 21.83 -3.93
N PRO A 131 -1.59 21.99 -2.95
CA PRO A 131 -0.19 22.40 -3.09
C PRO A 131 0.82 21.26 -3.29
N ALA A 132 0.38 19.99 -3.35
CA ALA A 132 1.30 18.86 -3.47
C ALA A 132 1.90 18.76 -4.89
N GLU A 133 3.22 18.64 -4.97
CA GLU A 133 3.94 18.41 -6.21
C GLU A 133 4.19 16.90 -6.41
N LEU A 134 3.51 16.33 -7.40
CA LEU A 134 3.65 14.93 -7.76
C LEU A 134 5.02 14.66 -8.41
N GLY A 135 5.83 13.82 -7.77
CA GLY A 135 7.20 13.53 -8.23
C GLY A 135 7.39 12.15 -8.83
N ARG A 136 6.65 11.14 -8.38
CA ARG A 136 6.66 9.77 -8.92
C ARG A 136 5.29 9.12 -8.80
N VAL A 137 4.94 8.29 -9.78
CA VAL A 137 3.79 7.40 -9.73
C VAL A 137 4.17 6.03 -10.24
N ALA A 138 3.76 4.98 -9.54
CA ALA A 138 3.75 3.61 -10.02
C ALA A 138 2.32 3.07 -10.00
N VAL A 139 1.90 2.43 -11.09
CA VAL A 139 0.59 1.77 -11.20
C VAL A 139 0.83 0.28 -11.40
N ASN A 140 0.26 -0.55 -10.54
CA ASN A 140 0.41 -2.00 -10.47
C ASN A 140 1.88 -2.42 -10.45
N GLY A 141 2.68 -1.73 -9.62
CA GLY A 141 4.13 -1.95 -9.48
C GLY A 141 4.99 -1.50 -10.66
N LYS A 142 4.45 -0.76 -11.63
CA LYS A 142 5.20 -0.23 -12.78
C LYS A 142 5.17 1.29 -12.79
N ASP A 143 6.35 1.91 -12.79
CA ASP A 143 6.48 3.37 -12.89
C ASP A 143 5.76 3.89 -14.15
N GLN A 144 5.00 4.96 -13.98
CA GLN A 144 4.26 5.65 -15.03
C GLN A 144 4.80 7.07 -15.21
N PHE A 145 4.68 7.60 -16.42
CA PHE A 145 5.11 8.96 -16.71
C PHE A 145 4.06 9.97 -16.23
N ILE A 146 4.48 11.00 -15.49
CA ILE A 146 3.60 12.07 -15.02
C ILE A 146 3.45 13.09 -16.14
N THR A 147 2.22 13.30 -16.59
CA THR A 147 1.88 14.25 -17.65
C THR A 147 1.06 15.41 -17.11
N ARG A 148 0.89 16.44 -17.94
CA ARG A 148 0.01 17.58 -17.72
C ARG A 148 -0.83 17.80 -18.99
N LEU A 149 -2.14 18.02 -18.85
CA LEU A 149 -3.04 18.18 -20.00
C LEU A 149 -2.88 19.55 -20.67
N GLU A 150 -2.80 20.62 -19.86
CA GLU A 150 -2.59 21.99 -20.33
C GLU A 150 -1.50 22.66 -19.50
N LYS A 151 -0.88 23.74 -19.99
CA LYS A 151 0.26 24.37 -19.29
C LYS A 151 -0.01 24.71 -17.81
N ASN A 152 -1.26 25.03 -17.47
CA ASN A 152 -1.72 25.40 -16.13
C ASN A 152 -2.59 24.32 -15.44
N SER A 153 -2.72 23.11 -16.01
CA SER A 153 -3.47 22.03 -15.34
C SER A 153 -2.62 21.32 -14.29
N ASN A 154 -3.29 20.56 -13.43
CA ASN A 154 -2.63 19.68 -12.47
C ASN A 154 -1.79 18.61 -13.18
N THR A 155 -0.72 18.19 -12.51
CA THR A 155 0.05 17.00 -12.93
C THR A 155 -0.72 15.75 -12.54
N GLY A 156 -0.53 14.68 -13.29
CA GLY A 156 -1.29 13.45 -13.07
C GLY A 156 -0.86 12.33 -13.98
N VAL A 157 -1.54 11.20 -13.84
CA VAL A 157 -1.20 9.94 -14.49
C VAL A 157 -2.45 9.34 -15.13
N GLU A 158 -2.29 8.78 -16.33
CA GLU A 158 -3.35 8.01 -16.97
C GLU A 158 -3.46 6.62 -16.35
N VAL A 159 -4.67 6.23 -15.99
CA VAL A 159 -4.97 4.97 -15.30
C VAL A 159 -6.02 4.22 -16.12
N ARG A 160 -5.83 2.90 -16.26
CA ARG A 160 -6.80 2.05 -16.97
C ARG A 160 -7.97 1.73 -16.05
N ARG A 161 -9.16 1.58 -16.64
CA ARG A 161 -10.36 1.12 -15.92
C ARG A 161 -10.17 -0.27 -15.35
N GLY A 162 -10.80 -0.52 -14.20
CA GLY A 162 -10.73 -1.78 -13.47
C GLY A 162 -10.10 -1.60 -12.09
N GLN A 163 -9.50 -2.67 -11.58
CA GLN A 163 -8.76 -2.66 -10.32
C GLN A 163 -7.45 -1.88 -10.49
N ILE A 164 -7.19 -0.98 -9.56
CA ILE A 164 -5.97 -0.17 -9.52
C ILE A 164 -5.26 -0.38 -8.18
N ASP A 165 -3.95 -0.47 -8.25
CA ASP A 165 -3.01 -0.34 -7.13
C ASP A 165 -2.00 0.71 -7.58
N LEU A 166 -2.04 1.89 -6.96
CA LEU A 166 -1.23 3.04 -7.34
C LEU A 166 -0.47 3.54 -6.12
N VAL A 167 0.85 3.66 -6.25
CA VAL A 167 1.72 4.29 -5.26
C VAL A 167 2.28 5.57 -5.85
N ALA A 168 2.14 6.68 -5.15
CA ALA A 168 2.63 7.98 -5.58
C ALA A 168 3.47 8.65 -4.50
N ASP A 169 4.59 9.22 -4.91
CA ASP A 169 5.48 9.97 -4.04
C ASP A 169 5.38 11.46 -4.44
N SER A 170 5.08 12.32 -3.47
CA SER A 170 4.88 13.76 -3.68
C SER A 170 5.54 14.59 -2.59
N ARG A 171 5.70 15.89 -2.88
CA ARG A 171 6.31 16.87 -1.98
C ARG A 171 5.31 17.98 -1.69
N LEU A 172 5.17 18.33 -0.41
CA LEU A 172 4.36 19.47 0.03
C LEU A 172 5.32 20.49 0.65
N GLU A 173 5.49 21.65 0.02
CA GLU A 173 6.37 22.71 0.53
C GLU A 173 5.56 23.86 1.13
N ASN A 174 6.11 24.51 2.16
CA ASN A 174 5.53 25.71 2.80
C ASN A 174 4.15 25.51 3.46
N GLU A 175 3.71 24.26 3.63
CA GLU A 175 2.40 23.91 4.19
C GLU A 175 2.59 23.07 5.45
N LEU A 176 2.74 23.74 6.59
CA LEU A 176 2.97 23.07 7.88
C LEU A 176 1.67 22.67 8.58
N ASN A 177 0.69 23.58 8.60
CA ASN A 177 -0.49 23.45 9.46
C ASN A 177 -1.77 23.14 8.68
N GLN A 178 -1.78 23.26 7.36
CA GLN A 178 -2.96 22.98 6.55
C GLN A 178 -2.60 21.93 5.50
N LEU A 179 -3.07 20.71 5.69
CA LEU A 179 -2.80 19.60 4.77
C LEU A 179 -4.06 19.28 3.97
N PRO A 180 -3.95 18.94 2.68
CA PRO A 180 -5.09 18.38 1.96
C PRO A 180 -5.40 16.98 2.53
N ALA A 181 -6.66 16.69 2.85
CA ALA A 181 -7.04 15.37 3.34
C ALA A 181 -6.76 14.30 2.27
N VAL A 182 -7.14 14.60 1.02
CA VAL A 182 -7.01 13.69 -0.12
C VAL A 182 -5.86 14.05 -1.05
N GLY A 183 -5.69 15.33 -1.40
CA GLY A 183 -4.63 15.79 -2.31
C GLY A 183 -4.84 15.46 -3.79
N TRP A 184 -5.75 14.56 -4.14
CA TRP A 184 -6.09 14.24 -5.53
C TRP A 184 -7.38 14.95 -5.96
N ALA A 185 -7.51 15.24 -7.25
CA ALA A 185 -8.72 15.77 -7.90
C ALA A 185 -9.82 14.69 -8.04
N HIS A 186 -10.08 13.97 -6.95
CA HIS A 186 -10.99 12.84 -6.90
C HIS A 186 -11.50 12.62 -5.46
N ASP A 187 -12.73 12.16 -5.32
CA ASP A 187 -13.32 11.84 -4.00
C ASP A 187 -13.01 10.39 -3.60
N PHE A 188 -12.84 10.11 -2.31
CA PHE A 188 -12.47 8.76 -1.84
C PHE A 188 -13.47 8.25 -0.82
N GLN A 189 -13.77 6.95 -0.86
CA GLN A 189 -14.74 6.32 0.04
C GLN A 189 -14.18 6.10 1.44
N ASN A 190 -12.88 5.83 1.50
CA ASN A 190 -12.15 5.65 2.75
C ASN A 190 -10.79 6.32 2.64
N VAL A 191 -10.43 7.08 3.67
CA VAL A 191 -9.14 7.73 3.80
C VAL A 191 -8.55 7.40 5.16
N SER A 192 -7.28 7.01 5.16
CA SER A 192 -6.44 6.89 6.36
C SER A 192 -5.13 7.64 6.10
N ALA A 193 -4.55 8.19 7.17
CA ALA A 193 -3.26 8.86 7.07
C ALA A 193 -2.42 8.64 8.31
N PHE A 194 -1.11 8.51 8.12
CA PHE A 194 -0.11 8.49 9.18
C PHE A 194 0.72 9.77 9.11
N LEU A 195 0.80 10.47 10.24
CA LEU A 195 1.67 11.64 10.40
C LEU A 195 2.90 11.24 11.21
N HIS A 196 4.03 11.15 10.52
CA HIS A 196 5.35 10.89 11.10
C HIS A 196 5.98 12.23 11.54
N LEU A 197 6.17 12.39 12.85
CA LEU A 197 6.79 13.57 13.44
C LEU A 197 8.24 13.29 13.86
N PRO A 198 9.20 14.13 13.48
CA PRO A 198 10.59 13.98 13.90
C PRO A 198 10.77 14.38 15.38
N PRO A 199 11.92 14.07 15.99
CA PRO A 199 12.20 14.42 17.38
C PRO A 199 11.91 15.88 17.73
N GLY A 200 11.23 16.09 18.85
CA GLY A 200 10.92 17.42 19.39
C GLY A 200 9.58 18.00 18.91
N TRP A 201 9.05 17.53 17.78
CA TRP A 201 7.73 17.89 17.29
C TRP A 201 6.64 17.11 18.02
N LYS A 202 5.55 17.79 18.37
CA LYS A 202 4.36 17.18 18.99
C LYS A 202 3.08 17.74 18.36
N LEU A 203 2.09 16.88 18.13
CA LEU A 203 0.76 17.32 17.73
C LEU A 203 -0.05 17.70 18.97
N TRP A 204 -0.44 18.97 19.05
CA TRP A 204 -1.30 19.47 20.12
C TRP A 204 -2.77 19.12 19.84
N ASN A 205 -3.25 19.40 18.63
CA ASN A 205 -4.60 19.11 18.20
C ASN A 205 -4.66 18.99 16.66
N ALA A 206 -5.77 18.48 16.12
CA ALA A 206 -6.10 18.54 14.70
C ALA A 206 -7.61 18.71 14.47
N THR A 207 -8.00 19.36 13.36
CA THR A 207 -9.39 19.42 12.88
C THR A 207 -9.48 19.00 11.42
N GLY A 208 -10.67 18.61 10.98
CA GLY A 208 -10.89 18.06 9.64
C GLY A 208 -10.61 16.56 9.52
N VAL A 209 -10.33 15.91 10.66
CA VAL A 209 -10.14 14.46 10.85
C VAL A 209 -11.12 14.01 11.93
N ASP A 210 -11.77 12.87 11.74
CA ASP A 210 -12.80 12.38 12.68
C ASP A 210 -12.17 11.67 13.89
N ASP A 211 -11.24 10.75 13.63
CA ASP A 211 -10.52 10.01 14.67
C ASP A 211 -9.02 10.28 14.65
N ILE A 212 -8.49 10.66 15.82
CA ILE A 212 -7.08 11.02 16.02
C ILE A 212 -6.69 10.85 17.51
N PRO A 213 -6.52 9.60 17.97
CA PRO A 213 -6.48 9.30 19.40
C PRO A 213 -5.30 9.95 20.14
N ASP A 214 -4.18 10.21 19.45
CA ASP A 214 -2.92 10.63 20.06
C ASP A 214 -2.74 12.16 20.21
N THR A 215 -3.80 12.96 20.09
CA THR A 215 -3.72 14.41 20.34
C THR A 215 -3.70 14.75 21.84
N TRP A 216 -3.01 15.83 22.22
CA TRP A 216 -2.97 16.26 23.63
C TRP A 216 -4.37 16.48 24.21
N LEU A 217 -5.31 17.01 23.40
CA LEU A 217 -6.67 17.29 23.84
C LEU A 217 -7.52 16.03 24.02
N LYS A 218 -7.49 15.08 23.06
CA LYS A 218 -8.30 13.84 23.14
C LYS A 218 -7.79 12.84 24.19
N ARG A 219 -6.53 12.98 24.64
CA ARG A 219 -5.95 12.12 25.68
C ARG A 219 -6.50 12.37 27.09
N TRP A 220 -7.19 13.48 27.33
CA TRP A 220 -7.82 13.77 28.63
C TRP A 220 -9.07 12.94 28.84
N THR A 221 -9.09 12.12 29.89
CA THR A 221 -10.32 11.48 30.36
C THR A 221 -11.08 12.38 31.33
N LEU A 222 -12.36 12.09 31.54
CA LEU A 222 -13.17 12.80 32.55
C LEU A 222 -12.55 12.67 33.96
N LEU A 223 -12.00 11.50 34.28
CA LEU A 223 -11.35 11.25 35.56
C LEU A 223 -10.09 12.08 35.73
N ASP A 224 -9.28 12.23 34.68
CA ASP A 224 -8.06 13.04 34.69
C ASP A 224 -8.37 14.51 35.02
N LEU A 225 -9.37 15.07 34.33
CA LEU A 225 -9.82 16.44 34.57
C LEU A 225 -10.34 16.61 36.00
N PHE A 226 -11.09 15.63 36.52
CA PHE A 226 -11.61 15.66 37.88
C PHE A 226 -10.50 15.61 38.93
N ILE A 227 -9.50 14.74 38.76
CA ILE A 227 -8.35 14.62 39.67
C ILE A 227 -7.53 15.92 39.69
N VAL A 228 -7.23 16.48 38.52
CA VAL A 228 -6.51 17.76 38.40
C VAL A 228 -7.29 18.90 39.08
N LEU A 229 -8.60 18.96 38.86
CA LEU A 229 -9.46 19.96 39.49
C LEU A 229 -9.51 19.80 41.02
N ILE A 230 -9.67 18.56 41.53
CA ILE A 230 -9.67 18.27 42.96
C ILE A 230 -8.36 18.72 43.60
N MET A 231 -7.22 18.39 43.00
CA MET A 231 -5.91 18.80 43.54
C MET A 231 -5.80 20.33 43.61
N ALA A 232 -6.18 21.03 42.54
CA ALA A 232 -6.15 22.49 42.51
C ALA A 232 -7.09 23.14 43.53
N VAL A 233 -8.30 22.63 43.68
CA VAL A 233 -9.30 23.13 44.64
C VAL A 233 -8.88 22.81 46.08
N ALA A 234 -8.37 21.61 46.34
CA ALA A 234 -7.87 21.21 47.65
C ALA A 234 -6.72 22.12 48.10
N VAL A 235 -5.73 22.35 47.23
CA VAL A 235 -4.63 23.30 47.52
C VAL A 235 -5.16 24.71 47.73
N SER A 236 -6.13 25.16 46.92
CA SER A 236 -6.77 26.47 47.07
C SER A 236 -7.44 26.65 48.44
N LYS A 237 -8.17 25.62 48.89
CA LYS A 237 -8.93 25.63 50.15
C LYS A 237 -8.03 25.48 51.37
N LEU A 238 -6.94 24.74 51.25
CA LEU A 238 -6.00 24.54 52.34
C LEU A 238 -5.12 25.78 52.57
N TRP A 239 -4.71 26.51 51.52
CA TRP A 239 -3.84 27.68 51.67
C TRP A 239 -4.41 28.94 51.03
N ASN A 240 -4.26 29.13 49.72
CA ASN A 240 -4.80 30.28 49.00
C ASN A 240 -5.04 29.95 47.52
N LYS A 241 -5.83 30.80 46.84
CA LYS A 241 -6.16 30.64 45.42
C LYS A 241 -4.94 30.64 44.50
N ARG A 242 -3.86 31.37 44.83
CA ARG A 242 -2.65 31.46 43.99
C ARG A 242 -1.94 30.11 43.87
N TRP A 243 -1.79 29.40 44.99
CA TRP A 243 -1.19 28.07 45.01
C TRP A 243 -2.05 27.04 44.28
N GLY A 244 -3.38 27.14 44.38
CA GLY A 244 -4.26 26.28 43.60
C GLY A 244 -4.21 26.52 42.09
N ILE A 245 -4.11 27.78 41.64
CA ILE A 245 -3.89 28.09 40.22
C ILE A 245 -2.53 27.55 39.77
N LEU A 246 -1.47 27.72 40.58
CA LEU A 246 -0.16 27.15 40.28
C LEU A 246 -0.23 25.63 40.14
N THR A 247 -0.89 24.93 41.06
CA THR A 247 -1.13 23.48 40.96
C THR A 247 -1.91 23.13 39.71
N LEU A 248 -2.99 23.84 39.39
CA LEU A 248 -3.78 23.61 38.17
C LEU A 248 -2.92 23.68 36.91
N VAL A 249 -2.19 24.77 36.73
CA VAL A 249 -1.34 24.98 35.55
C VAL A 249 -0.21 23.95 35.48
N THR A 250 0.42 23.65 36.62
CA THR A 250 1.51 22.66 36.70
C THR A 250 0.98 21.28 36.30
N MET A 251 -0.17 20.86 36.84
CA MET A 251 -0.75 19.57 36.55
C MET A 251 -1.17 19.46 35.08
N ILE A 252 -1.87 20.45 34.53
CA ILE A 252 -2.26 20.47 33.10
C ILE A 252 -1.05 20.29 32.18
N LEU A 253 0.07 20.95 32.49
CA LEU A 253 1.26 20.90 31.63
C LEU A 253 2.05 19.59 31.74
N ILE A 254 2.05 18.92 32.90
CA ILE A 254 2.83 17.68 33.10
C ILE A 254 2.01 16.40 32.94
N TYR A 255 0.68 16.46 32.97
CA TYR A 255 -0.18 15.28 33.14
C TYR A 255 0.11 14.15 32.14
N HIS A 256 0.25 14.51 30.87
CA HIS A 256 0.47 13.57 29.77
C HIS A 256 1.94 13.30 29.43
N GLU A 257 2.88 13.87 30.19
CA GLU A 257 4.31 13.62 30.02
C GLU A 257 4.70 12.27 30.66
N THR A 258 5.67 11.58 30.05
CA THR A 258 6.10 10.26 30.52
C THR A 258 6.74 10.37 31.90
N LYS A 259 6.39 9.45 32.81
CA LYS A 259 6.88 9.39 34.21
C LYS A 259 6.52 10.63 35.05
N ALA A 260 5.50 11.40 34.67
CA ALA A 260 5.06 12.55 35.44
C ALA A 260 4.56 12.15 36.85
N PRO A 261 4.92 12.90 37.91
CA PRO A 261 4.60 12.57 39.30
C PRO A 261 3.16 12.95 39.67
N HIS A 262 2.12 12.53 38.95
CA HIS A 262 0.75 13.03 39.19
C HIS A 262 0.12 12.49 40.49
N TRP A 263 0.20 11.19 40.79
CA TRP A 263 -0.47 10.59 41.96
C TRP A 263 0.12 10.97 43.32
N ILE A 264 1.44 11.18 43.39
CA ILE A 264 2.13 11.47 44.66
C ILE A 264 1.65 12.78 45.30
N TRP A 265 1.22 13.75 44.49
CA TRP A 265 0.62 15.00 44.99
C TRP A 265 -0.66 14.75 45.80
N LEU A 266 -1.49 13.79 45.39
CA LEU A 266 -2.73 13.48 46.09
C LEU A 266 -2.44 12.91 47.50
N HIS A 267 -1.45 12.04 47.64
CA HIS A 267 -1.01 11.52 48.93
C HIS A 267 -0.50 12.64 49.87
N ILE A 268 0.27 13.58 49.32
CA ILE A 268 0.78 14.73 50.07
C ILE A 268 -0.35 15.67 50.49
N ILE A 269 -1.23 16.04 49.57
CA ILE A 269 -2.38 16.92 49.85
C ILE A 269 -3.28 16.28 50.89
N THR A 270 -3.58 14.98 50.76
CA THR A 270 -4.47 14.25 51.68
C THR A 270 -3.88 14.17 53.09
N SER A 271 -2.58 13.82 53.21
CA SER A 271 -1.91 13.77 54.51
C SER A 271 -1.83 15.15 55.18
N LEU A 272 -1.57 16.22 54.42
CA LEU A 272 -1.56 17.59 54.93
C LEU A 272 -2.97 18.09 55.32
N ALA A 273 -4.00 17.72 54.55
CA ALA A 273 -5.39 18.05 54.89
C ALA A 273 -5.81 17.39 56.20
N LEU A 274 -5.48 16.10 56.36
CA LEU A 274 -5.83 15.33 57.55
C LEU A 274 -5.10 15.87 58.80
N LEU A 275 -3.83 16.24 58.67
CA LEU A 275 -3.05 16.85 59.77
C LEU A 275 -3.59 18.21 60.23
N LYS A 276 -4.39 18.93 59.43
CA LYS A 276 -5.04 20.17 59.86
C LYS A 276 -6.26 19.95 60.76
N VAL A 277 -6.88 18.77 60.70
CA VAL A 277 -8.09 18.44 61.46
C VAL A 277 -7.78 17.56 62.67
N LEU A 278 -6.65 16.84 62.65
CA LEU A 278 -6.28 15.91 63.72
C LEU A 278 -5.77 16.61 64.99
N PRO A 279 -6.08 16.06 66.19
CA PRO A 279 -5.55 16.54 67.46
C PRO A 279 -4.03 16.33 67.56
N SER A 280 -3.34 17.19 68.31
CA SER A 280 -1.87 17.34 68.28
C SER A 280 -1.07 16.18 68.91
N LEU A 281 -1.69 15.30 69.69
CA LEU A 281 -1.00 14.38 70.62
C LEU A 281 -1.43 12.89 70.53
N SER A 282 -2.01 12.41 69.42
CA SER A 282 -2.39 10.99 69.27
C SER A 282 -1.35 10.16 68.48
N TYR A 283 -1.35 8.83 68.69
CA TYR A 283 -0.56 7.87 67.88
C TYR A 283 -0.90 7.96 66.38
N PHE A 284 -2.17 8.20 66.06
CA PHE A 284 -2.63 8.36 64.68
C PHE A 284 -2.02 9.60 64.01
N THR A 285 -1.91 10.73 64.72
CA THR A 285 -1.23 11.94 64.22
C THR A 285 0.25 11.67 63.92
N ARG A 286 0.94 10.83 64.71
CA ARG A 286 2.33 10.42 64.41
C ARG A 286 2.42 9.59 63.14
N PHE A 287 1.50 8.63 62.96
CA PHE A 287 1.44 7.82 61.75
C PHE A 287 1.23 8.67 60.49
N ILE A 288 0.29 9.61 60.52
CA ILE A 288 0.04 10.51 59.36
C ILE A 288 1.24 11.44 59.09
N ARG A 289 1.97 11.89 60.12
CA ARG A 289 3.23 12.64 59.92
C ARG A 289 4.30 11.81 59.23
N LEU A 290 4.50 10.56 59.67
CA LEU A 290 5.43 9.63 59.03
C LEU A 290 5.03 9.37 57.58
N TYR A 291 3.73 9.13 57.32
CA TYR A 291 3.21 8.94 55.98
C TYR A 291 3.45 10.15 55.07
N ARG A 292 3.22 11.37 55.57
CA ARG A 292 3.55 12.62 54.86
C ARG A 292 5.04 12.68 54.54
N ASP A 293 5.91 12.40 55.51
CA ASP A 293 7.37 12.48 55.32
C ASP A 293 7.87 11.45 54.30
N ILE A 294 7.36 10.21 54.36
CA ILE A 294 7.61 9.18 53.34
C ILE A 294 7.10 9.64 51.97
N SER A 295 5.90 10.23 51.89
CA SER A 295 5.35 10.73 50.63
C SER A 295 6.19 11.88 50.05
N LEU A 296 6.76 12.75 50.89
CA LEU A 296 7.64 13.85 50.44
C LEU A 296 9.01 13.34 49.98
N VAL A 297 9.57 12.33 50.66
CA VAL A 297 10.79 11.66 50.19
C VAL A 297 10.51 10.96 48.85
N GLY A 298 9.38 10.25 48.75
CA GLY A 298 8.91 9.65 47.50
C GLY A 298 8.73 10.66 46.38
N LEU A 299 8.16 11.84 46.68
CA LEU A 299 8.07 12.95 45.73
C LEU A 299 9.45 13.35 45.20
N LEU A 300 10.45 13.53 46.06
CA LEU A 300 11.81 13.88 45.63
C LEU A 300 12.44 12.79 44.75
N ILE A 301 12.24 11.51 45.10
CA ILE A 301 12.73 10.37 44.32
C ILE A 301 12.12 10.35 42.90
N ILE A 302 10.86 10.75 42.73
CA ILE A 302 10.18 10.74 41.42
C ILE A 302 10.41 12.05 40.65
N VAL A 303 10.31 13.20 41.33
CA VAL A 303 10.41 14.55 40.72
C VAL A 303 11.81 14.83 40.20
N LEU A 304 12.87 14.44 40.91
CA LEU A 304 14.24 14.75 40.47
C LEU A 304 14.59 14.08 39.13
N PRO A 305 14.39 12.76 38.92
CA PRO A 305 14.57 12.13 37.61
C PRO A 305 13.67 12.73 36.54
N PHE A 306 12.40 13.03 36.87
CA PHE A 306 11.47 13.64 35.92
C PHE A 306 11.95 15.03 35.46
N MET A 307 12.40 15.89 36.37
CA MET A 307 12.93 17.21 36.02
C MET A 307 14.19 17.09 35.17
N MET A 308 15.10 16.16 35.53
CA MET A 308 16.30 15.92 34.73
C MET A 308 15.94 15.47 33.30
N GLN A 309 14.95 14.57 33.17
CA GLN A 309 14.45 14.13 31.88
C GLN A 309 13.86 15.30 31.07
N GLN A 310 13.04 16.16 31.69
CA GLN A 310 12.45 17.32 31.02
C GLN A 310 13.52 18.32 30.55
N VAL A 311 14.54 18.60 31.37
CA VAL A 311 15.67 19.47 30.97
C VAL A 311 16.43 18.84 29.80
N ARG A 312 16.76 17.54 29.90
CA ARG A 312 17.47 16.80 28.84
C ARG A 312 16.71 16.83 27.53
N GLN A 313 15.39 16.58 27.56
CA GLN A 313 14.53 16.59 26.38
C GLN A 313 14.31 18.01 25.83
N SER A 314 14.40 19.04 26.67
CA SER A 314 14.31 20.44 26.22
C SER A 314 15.55 20.85 25.42
N ILE A 315 16.73 20.33 25.76
CA ILE A 315 17.98 20.65 25.05
C ILE A 315 18.20 19.66 23.89
N TYR A 316 17.91 18.39 24.11
CA TYR A 316 18.15 17.28 23.20
C TYR A 316 16.86 16.47 23.00
N PRO A 317 15.93 16.96 22.15
CA PRO A 317 14.66 16.27 21.90
C PRO A 317 14.84 14.85 21.35
N GLN A 318 15.95 14.55 20.67
CA GLN A 318 16.32 13.21 20.21
C GLN A 318 16.52 12.18 21.33
N LEU A 319 16.51 12.60 22.60
CA LEU A 319 16.63 11.70 23.76
C LEU A 319 15.25 11.36 24.38
N GLU A 320 14.14 11.76 23.74
CA GLU A 320 12.78 11.45 24.21
C GLU A 320 12.48 9.94 24.19
N ARG A 321 12.94 9.23 23.15
CA ARG A 321 12.75 7.78 22.96
C ARG A 321 14.10 7.07 22.79
N PRO A 322 14.80 6.73 23.89
CA PRO A 322 16.16 6.18 23.82
C PRO A 322 16.25 4.79 23.18
N ASN A 323 15.15 4.03 23.15
CA ASN A 323 15.11 2.68 22.58
C ASN A 323 14.59 2.66 21.13
N THR A 324 14.34 3.82 20.51
CA THR A 324 13.87 3.90 19.12
C THR A 324 15.06 4.09 18.19
N ASN A 325 15.46 3.03 17.48
CA ASN A 325 16.49 3.09 16.46
C ASN A 325 15.93 3.81 15.22
N LEU A 326 16.51 4.96 14.86
CA LEU A 326 16.07 5.77 13.71
C LEU A 326 16.25 5.06 12.35
N GLU A 327 17.07 4.01 12.28
CA GLU A 327 17.47 3.36 11.03
C GLU A 327 16.91 1.94 10.82
N GLN A 328 16.24 1.35 11.81
CA GLN A 328 16.04 -0.12 11.82
C GLN A 328 14.78 -0.63 11.10
N ASN A 329 13.99 0.23 10.47
CA ASN A 329 12.85 -0.21 9.67
C ASN A 329 13.16 -0.04 8.17
N GLU A 330 13.57 -1.11 7.51
CA GLU A 330 13.71 -1.14 6.03
C GLU A 330 12.36 -1.00 5.29
N GLN A 331 11.26 -0.92 6.03
CA GLN A 331 9.91 -0.81 5.51
C GLN A 331 9.56 0.66 5.21
N ILE A 332 9.88 1.12 3.99
CA ILE A 332 9.02 2.12 3.34
C ILE A 332 7.61 1.49 3.32
N ALA A 333 6.57 2.23 3.71
CA ALA A 333 5.20 1.71 3.80
C ALA A 333 4.81 0.89 2.56
N TYR A 334 5.21 1.37 1.38
CA TYR A 334 5.15 0.62 0.13
C TYR A 334 6.53 0.53 -0.55
N PRO A 335 7.15 -0.66 -0.63
CA PRO A 335 8.49 -0.80 -1.19
C PRO A 335 8.50 -0.48 -2.68
N ARG A 336 9.52 0.25 -3.11
CA ARG A 336 9.75 0.52 -4.54
C ARG A 336 9.88 -0.81 -5.28
N ALA A 337 9.06 -1.02 -6.29
CA ALA A 337 9.19 -2.13 -7.22
C ALA A 337 10.46 -1.95 -8.07
N VAL A 338 11.63 -2.25 -7.49
CA VAL A 338 12.86 -2.37 -8.26
C VAL A 338 12.71 -3.64 -9.09
N TYR A 339 12.57 -3.50 -10.41
CA TYR A 339 12.69 -4.65 -11.31
C TYR A 339 14.13 -5.17 -11.24
N ILE A 340 14.37 -6.11 -10.32
CA ILE A 340 15.60 -6.88 -10.28
C ILE A 340 15.40 -8.04 -11.26
N PRO A 341 16.08 -8.07 -12.42
CA PRO A 341 15.98 -9.21 -13.32
C PRO A 341 16.37 -10.48 -12.56
N LYS A 342 15.65 -11.59 -12.78
CA LYS A 342 15.90 -12.89 -12.10
C LYS A 342 17.39 -13.33 -12.12
N ILE A 343 18.16 -12.85 -13.10
CA ILE A 343 19.60 -13.07 -13.28
C ILE A 343 20.44 -12.55 -12.10
N ALA A 344 20.01 -11.48 -11.42
CA ALA A 344 20.77 -10.89 -10.31
C ALA A 344 20.60 -11.67 -9.00
N LYS A 345 19.47 -12.38 -8.80
CA LYS A 345 19.27 -13.24 -7.61
C LYS A 345 20.18 -14.47 -7.65
N SER A 346 20.33 -15.11 -8.82
CA SER A 346 21.23 -16.25 -9.00
C SER A 346 22.71 -15.85 -8.84
N ALA A 347 23.11 -14.68 -9.37
CA ALA A 347 24.48 -14.18 -9.21
C ALA A 347 24.83 -13.83 -7.75
N ARG A 348 23.87 -13.36 -6.94
CA ARG A 348 24.10 -13.04 -5.52
C ARG A 348 24.24 -14.30 -4.66
N GLN A 349 23.46 -15.35 -4.97
CA GLN A 349 23.61 -16.68 -4.36
C GLN A 349 24.95 -17.34 -4.72
N GLU A 350 25.43 -17.20 -5.96
CA GLU A 350 26.75 -17.74 -6.35
C GLU A 350 27.92 -17.03 -5.65
N VAL A 351 27.84 -15.72 -5.42
CA VAL A 351 28.89 -14.96 -4.69
C VAL A 351 28.88 -15.28 -3.20
N GLN A 352 27.71 -15.44 -2.58
CA GLN A 352 27.61 -15.84 -1.17
C GLN A 352 28.08 -17.28 -0.94
N ASN A 353 27.84 -18.19 -1.89
CA ASN A 353 28.34 -19.57 -1.82
C ASN A 353 29.87 -19.65 -2.05
N MET A 354 30.46 -18.70 -2.79
CA MET A 354 31.92 -18.60 -2.95
C MET A 354 32.63 -18.10 -1.69
N SER A 355 31.95 -17.33 -0.83
CA SER A 355 32.53 -16.77 0.40
C SER A 355 32.53 -17.75 1.59
N LYS A 356 31.94 -18.95 1.44
CA LYS A 356 31.95 -20.02 2.46
C LYS A 356 32.99 -21.11 2.15
N LYS A 357 34.25 -20.74 1.94
CA LYS A 357 35.37 -21.69 2.11
C LYS A 357 36.23 -21.23 3.27
N PRO A 358 36.48 -22.09 4.28
CA PRO A 358 37.39 -21.75 5.35
C PRO A 358 38.81 -21.75 4.79
N MET A 359 39.52 -20.63 4.98
CA MET A 359 40.96 -20.60 4.78
C MET A 359 41.61 -21.39 5.92
N LEU A 360 42.22 -22.52 5.59
CA LEU A 360 43.17 -23.21 6.44
C LEU A 360 44.57 -22.91 5.90
N GLU A 361 45.32 -22.18 6.71
CA GLU A 361 46.76 -21.94 6.62
C GLU A 361 47.51 -23.26 6.81
N ASP A 362 48.40 -23.61 5.88
CA ASP A 362 49.76 -24.06 6.27
C ASP A 362 50.76 -23.93 5.11
N TYR A 363 52.03 -23.76 5.49
CA TYR A 363 53.15 -23.28 4.69
C TYR A 363 54.01 -24.40 4.07
N SER A 364 54.67 -24.08 2.94
CA SER A 364 55.79 -24.79 2.25
C SER A 364 55.42 -26.12 1.56
N SER A 365 55.95 -26.51 0.41
CA SER A 365 57.21 -26.22 -0.29
C SER A 365 57.06 -26.45 -1.81
N GLU A 366 58.08 -26.02 -2.55
CA GLU A 366 58.36 -26.26 -3.97
C GLU A 366 57.77 -27.54 -4.56
N ASP A 367 57.03 -27.41 -5.67
CA ASP A 367 57.35 -28.17 -6.88
C ASP A 367 56.65 -27.60 -8.11
N GLN A 368 57.47 -27.26 -9.11
CA GLN A 368 57.02 -26.98 -10.47
C GLN A 368 56.61 -28.29 -11.13
N SER A 369 55.34 -28.42 -11.53
CA SER A 369 55.02 -28.89 -12.89
C SER A 369 53.52 -28.93 -13.19
N SER A 370 53.19 -28.27 -14.30
CA SER A 370 52.24 -28.74 -15.31
C SER A 370 50.82 -29.13 -14.87
N TYR A 371 49.91 -28.15 -14.84
CA TYR A 371 48.51 -28.40 -15.20
C TYR A 371 47.99 -27.28 -16.12
N GLY A 372 47.78 -27.63 -17.39
CA GLY A 372 46.98 -26.84 -18.32
C GLY A 372 45.54 -26.83 -17.84
N SER A 373 45.14 -25.76 -17.16
CA SER A 373 43.75 -25.57 -16.77
C SER A 373 43.01 -24.85 -17.89
N TYR A 374 41.96 -25.50 -18.37
CA TYR A 374 40.96 -24.92 -19.26
C TYR A 374 40.29 -23.74 -18.54
N TYR A 375 40.79 -22.52 -18.76
CA TYR A 375 40.04 -21.31 -18.45
C TYR A 375 38.83 -21.24 -19.40
N ARG A 376 37.72 -21.82 -18.95
CA ARG A 376 36.40 -21.62 -19.55
C ARG A 376 36.06 -20.14 -19.36
N LYS A 377 36.33 -19.32 -20.38
CA LYS A 377 35.94 -17.90 -20.41
C LYS A 377 34.49 -17.81 -19.98
N ALA A 378 34.26 -17.18 -18.82
CA ALA A 378 32.93 -16.84 -18.37
C ALA A 378 32.24 -16.03 -19.49
N PRO A 379 30.97 -16.34 -19.82
CA PRO A 379 30.24 -15.55 -20.81
C PRO A 379 30.25 -14.09 -20.35
N PRO A 380 30.44 -13.12 -21.27
CA PRO A 380 30.49 -11.72 -20.91
C PRO A 380 29.20 -11.37 -20.15
N LYS A 381 29.35 -10.84 -18.94
CA LYS A 381 28.26 -10.22 -18.17
C LYS A 381 27.58 -9.24 -19.13
N LYS A 382 26.37 -9.56 -19.60
CA LYS A 382 25.50 -8.58 -20.22
C LYS A 382 25.21 -7.54 -19.15
N LEU A 383 25.95 -6.43 -19.19
CA LEU A 383 25.63 -5.25 -18.42
C LEU A 383 24.17 -4.92 -18.75
N LEU A 384 23.37 -4.66 -17.71
CA LEU A 384 22.04 -4.08 -17.86
C LEU A 384 22.17 -2.83 -18.72
N GLN A 385 21.86 -2.95 -20.01
CA GLN A 385 21.71 -1.80 -20.90
C GLN A 385 20.38 -1.17 -20.56
N ILE A 386 20.41 -0.28 -19.55
CA ILE A 386 19.35 0.68 -19.32
C ILE A 386 19.45 1.67 -20.47
N ASP A 387 18.36 1.86 -21.20
CA ASP A 387 18.30 2.86 -22.28
C ASP A 387 18.68 4.23 -21.71
N PRO A 388 19.76 4.88 -22.20
CA PRO A 388 20.18 6.20 -21.73
C PRO A 388 19.09 7.28 -21.85
N ASN A 389 18.08 7.07 -22.71
CA ASN A 389 16.96 7.98 -22.91
C ASN A 389 15.72 7.63 -22.08
N SER A 390 15.77 6.57 -21.26
CA SER A 390 14.70 6.21 -20.32
C SER A 390 14.70 7.17 -19.12
N GLN A 391 14.11 8.36 -19.27
CA GLN A 391 13.89 9.28 -18.15
C GLN A 391 12.71 8.79 -17.29
N VAL A 392 13.02 8.00 -16.27
CA VAL A 392 12.04 7.63 -15.23
C VAL A 392 12.07 8.71 -14.15
N GLN A 393 10.94 9.36 -13.90
CA GLN A 393 10.81 10.33 -12.81
C GLN A 393 10.90 9.60 -11.47
N THR A 394 11.95 9.89 -10.69
CA THR A 394 12.27 9.15 -9.46
C THR A 394 11.56 9.67 -8.21
N GLY A 395 10.91 10.84 -8.29
CA GLY A 395 10.22 11.50 -7.18
C GLY A 395 11.14 12.03 -6.08
N PRO A 396 10.58 12.63 -5.02
CA PRO A 396 11.33 13.09 -3.86
C PRO A 396 11.94 11.91 -3.08
N GLY A 397 12.99 12.20 -2.31
CA GLY A 397 13.56 11.23 -1.37
C GLY A 397 12.60 11.00 -0.20
N LEU A 398 12.02 9.80 -0.10
CA LEU A 398 11.22 9.44 1.07
C LEU A 398 12.12 9.11 2.26
N PRO A 399 11.88 9.72 3.44
CA PRO A 399 12.62 9.38 4.64
C PRO A 399 12.28 7.97 5.11
N LYS A 400 13.24 7.33 5.80
CA LYS A 400 13.07 6.01 6.43
C LYS A 400 13.02 6.06 7.95
N TRP A 401 13.21 7.25 8.53
CA TRP A 401 13.19 7.39 9.97
C TRP A 401 11.77 7.24 10.49
N GLN A 402 11.66 6.72 11.71
CA GLN A 402 10.42 6.62 12.45
C GLN A 402 10.68 7.09 13.88
N TRP A 403 9.80 7.94 14.41
CA TRP A 403 9.95 8.47 15.77
C TRP A 403 8.63 8.50 16.51
N ARG A 404 7.70 9.36 16.08
CA ARG A 404 6.33 9.43 16.60
C ARG A 404 5.38 9.42 15.43
N ASP A 405 4.51 8.41 15.41
CA ASP A 405 3.49 8.27 14.37
C ASP A 405 2.12 8.58 14.97
N ILE A 406 1.30 9.29 14.21
CA ILE A 406 -0.05 9.65 14.60
C ILE A 406 -0.99 9.16 13.51
N ASP A 407 -1.89 8.27 13.89
CA ASP A 407 -2.92 7.73 13.01
C ASP A 407 -4.11 8.72 12.91
N MET A 408 -4.51 9.02 11.68
CA MET A 408 -5.59 9.93 11.32
C MET A 408 -6.59 9.18 10.44
N ARG A 409 -7.85 9.14 10.87
CA ARG A 409 -8.90 8.40 10.15
C ARG A 409 -10.15 9.24 9.95
N TRP A 410 -10.81 9.02 8.82
CA TRP A 410 -12.07 9.63 8.44
C TRP A 410 -13.19 8.59 8.45
N SER A 411 -14.33 8.97 9.02
CA SER A 411 -15.51 8.14 9.14
C SER A 411 -16.43 8.35 7.94
N GLY A 412 -16.02 7.85 6.78
CA GLY A 412 -16.81 7.86 5.55
C GLY A 412 -16.14 8.57 4.37
N PRO A 413 -16.90 8.89 3.31
CA PRO A 413 -16.35 9.47 2.10
C PRO A 413 -15.77 10.87 2.33
N VAL A 414 -14.59 11.11 1.76
CA VAL A 414 -13.83 12.36 1.87
C VAL A 414 -13.77 13.02 0.50
N GLN A 415 -14.17 14.29 0.45
CA GLN A 415 -14.19 15.08 -0.79
C GLN A 415 -12.78 15.59 -1.13
N GLN A 416 -12.51 15.76 -2.43
CA GLN A 416 -11.23 16.25 -2.96
C GLN A 416 -10.77 17.62 -2.42
N ASN A 417 -11.69 18.43 -1.89
CA ASN A 417 -11.45 19.77 -1.36
C ASN A 417 -11.34 19.83 0.18
N GLN A 418 -11.46 18.70 0.88
CA GLN A 418 -11.37 18.67 2.32
C GLN A 418 -9.93 18.87 2.79
N SER A 419 -9.74 19.72 3.81
CA SER A 419 -8.44 20.02 4.41
C SER A 419 -8.40 19.64 5.89
N VAL A 420 -7.20 19.28 6.34
CA VAL A 420 -6.84 19.04 7.74
C VAL A 420 -6.10 20.25 8.27
N GLN A 421 -6.52 20.76 9.43
CA GLN A 421 -5.74 21.74 10.18
C GLN A 421 -4.98 21.02 11.29
N LEU A 422 -3.67 21.17 11.33
CA LEU A 422 -2.80 20.69 12.40
C LEU A 422 -2.37 21.85 13.28
N TRP A 423 -2.31 21.61 14.59
CA TRP A 423 -1.63 22.50 15.54
C TRP A 423 -0.40 21.77 16.08
N LEU A 424 0.75 22.07 15.49
CA LEU A 424 2.02 21.45 15.84
C LEU A 424 2.78 22.32 16.83
N LEU A 425 3.41 21.67 17.81
CA LEU A 425 4.41 22.26 18.68
C LEU A 425 5.78 21.97 18.09
N SER A 426 6.48 23.04 17.70
CA SER A 426 7.86 22.95 17.23
C SER A 426 8.81 22.49 18.34
N PRO A 427 10.01 22.00 18.01
CA PRO A 427 11.03 21.62 18.98
C PRO A 427 11.37 22.75 19.96
N THR A 428 11.42 24.00 19.48
CA THR A 428 11.68 25.18 20.31
C THR A 428 10.53 25.46 21.28
N THR A 429 9.28 25.36 20.82
CA THR A 429 8.09 25.53 21.67
C THR A 429 8.04 24.46 22.75
N ASN A 430 8.28 23.20 22.39
CA ASN A 430 8.29 22.08 23.32
C ASN A 430 9.47 22.19 24.32
N SER A 431 10.62 22.71 23.89
CA SER A 431 11.77 23.04 24.75
C SER A 431 11.41 24.10 25.81
N VAL A 432 10.80 25.21 25.40
CA VAL A 432 10.33 26.26 26.33
C VAL A 432 9.31 25.71 27.31
N LEU A 433 8.35 24.91 26.84
CA LEU A 433 7.36 24.25 27.69
C LEU A 433 8.03 23.30 28.70
N GLY A 434 9.04 22.54 28.30
CA GLY A 434 9.82 21.69 29.19
C GLY A 434 10.51 22.47 30.32
N VAL A 435 11.13 23.61 30.00
CA VAL A 435 11.72 24.51 31.01
C VAL A 435 10.66 25.09 31.94
N ILE A 436 9.51 25.53 31.40
CA ILE A 436 8.39 26.04 32.20
C ILE A 436 7.88 24.96 33.16
N ARG A 437 7.71 23.72 32.71
CA ARG A 437 7.29 22.59 33.57
C ARG A 437 8.25 22.40 34.74
N VAL A 438 9.56 22.42 34.49
CA VAL A 438 10.59 22.26 35.53
C VAL A 438 10.52 23.41 36.54
N ILE A 439 10.39 24.66 36.09
CA ILE A 439 10.27 25.83 36.97
C ILE A 439 9.02 25.70 37.86
N LEU A 440 7.86 25.44 37.26
CA LEU A 440 6.60 25.31 37.97
C LEU A 440 6.64 24.16 38.99
N LEU A 441 7.18 23.01 38.59
CA LEU A 441 7.31 21.85 39.46
C LEU A 441 8.29 22.08 40.62
N THR A 442 9.37 22.82 40.37
CA THR A 442 10.35 23.22 41.40
C THR A 442 9.67 24.12 42.44
N ILE A 443 8.94 25.16 41.99
CA ILE A 443 8.22 26.08 42.88
C ILE A 443 7.19 25.29 43.72
N LEU A 444 6.44 24.39 43.10
CA LEU A 444 5.43 23.58 43.77
C LEU A 444 6.06 22.62 44.80
N THR A 445 7.17 21.97 44.46
CA THR A 445 7.89 21.05 45.35
C THR A 445 8.45 21.79 46.57
N ILE A 446 9.09 22.95 46.36
CA ILE A 446 9.61 23.79 47.45
C ILE A 446 8.48 24.22 48.38
N PHE A 447 7.32 24.58 47.84
CA PHE A 447 6.14 24.97 48.62
C PHE A 447 5.68 23.85 49.58
N PHE A 448 5.54 22.61 49.08
CA PHE A 448 5.11 21.48 49.90
C PHE A 448 6.16 21.09 50.95
N LEU A 449 7.46 21.14 50.63
CA LEU A 449 8.54 20.92 51.59
C LEU A 449 8.56 21.99 52.69
N TRP A 450 8.40 23.26 52.31
CA TRP A 450 8.36 24.38 53.24
C TRP A 450 7.18 24.28 54.20
N ILE A 451 5.99 23.91 53.71
CA ILE A 451 4.81 23.68 54.57
C ILE A 451 5.01 22.53 55.54
N ALA A 452 5.63 21.43 55.09
CA ALA A 452 5.75 20.22 55.89
C ALA A 452 6.82 20.30 57.00
N TRP A 453 7.95 20.94 56.71
CA TRP A 453 9.12 21.00 57.60
C TRP A 453 9.44 22.40 58.16
N GLY A 454 8.74 23.44 57.71
CA GLY A 454 8.82 24.80 58.28
C GLY A 454 10.22 25.42 58.21
N SER A 455 10.59 26.21 59.21
CA SER A 455 11.89 26.94 59.29
C SER A 455 13.12 26.04 59.43
N LYS A 456 12.95 24.73 59.66
CA LYS A 456 14.04 23.75 59.63
C LYS A 456 14.53 23.50 58.20
N PHE A 457 13.69 23.78 57.20
CA PHE A 457 14.07 23.78 55.79
C PHE A 457 14.57 25.17 55.39
N LYS A 458 15.88 25.42 55.55
CA LYS A 458 16.54 26.63 55.02
C LYS A 458 16.98 26.37 53.59
N PHE A 459 16.22 26.85 52.61
CA PHE A 459 16.58 26.79 51.20
C PHE A 459 17.59 27.89 50.88
N ASP A 460 18.88 27.55 50.82
CA ASP A 460 19.95 28.47 50.42
C ASP A 460 20.13 28.44 48.90
N VAL A 461 19.67 29.51 48.23
CA VAL A 461 19.64 29.65 46.77
C VAL A 461 21.06 29.55 46.17
N ARG A 462 22.10 29.94 46.91
CA ARG A 462 23.51 29.85 46.44
C ARG A 462 24.02 28.42 46.41
N LYS A 463 23.61 27.58 47.38
CA LYS A 463 23.95 26.16 47.40
C LYS A 463 23.19 25.39 46.33
N PHE A 464 21.95 25.80 46.04
CA PHE A 464 21.15 25.22 44.97
C PHE A 464 21.73 25.50 43.58
N GLY A 465 22.35 26.67 43.33
CA GLY A 465 23.07 26.92 42.07
C GLY A 465 24.20 25.91 41.81
N ASN A 466 24.96 25.56 42.85
CA ASN A 466 26.06 24.58 42.75
C ASN A 466 25.54 23.14 42.65
N VAL A 467 24.44 22.81 43.35
CA VAL A 467 23.82 21.47 43.31
C VAL A 467 23.04 21.25 42.02
N ALA A 468 22.32 22.26 41.51
CA ALA A 468 21.67 22.22 40.20
C ALA A 468 22.72 22.13 39.09
N GLY A 469 23.83 22.88 39.18
CA GLY A 469 24.97 22.72 38.27
C GLY A 469 25.56 21.32 38.31
N LEU A 470 25.79 20.75 39.49
CA LEU A 470 26.29 19.37 39.65
C LEU A 470 25.29 18.30 39.22
N ILE A 471 23.99 18.47 39.40
CA ILE A 471 22.95 17.54 38.95
C ILE A 471 22.75 17.64 37.43
N ILE A 472 22.84 18.84 36.86
CA ILE A 472 22.84 19.04 35.40
C ILE A 472 24.08 18.39 34.78
N ILE A 473 25.27 18.61 35.36
CA ILE A 473 26.53 17.98 34.92
C ILE A 473 26.50 16.46 35.11
N ALA A 474 26.04 15.97 36.27
CA ALA A 474 25.93 14.53 36.55
C ALA A 474 24.85 13.86 35.69
N GLY A 475 23.72 14.51 35.42
CA GLY A 475 22.69 13.98 34.53
C GLY A 475 23.02 14.12 33.04
N LEU A 476 23.94 15.01 32.66
CA LEU A 476 24.58 15.05 31.34
C LEU A 476 25.61 13.91 31.16
N LEU A 477 26.27 13.49 32.25
CA LEU A 477 27.36 12.51 32.23
C LEU A 477 26.95 11.07 32.59
N LEU A 478 25.83 10.87 33.30
CA LEU A 478 25.38 9.52 33.68
C LEU A 478 24.63 8.86 32.52
N PRO A 479 25.15 7.74 31.97
CA PRO A 479 24.35 6.91 31.07
C PRO A 479 23.16 6.39 31.89
N ILE A 480 21.96 6.54 31.34
CA ILE A 480 20.80 5.84 31.88
C ILE A 480 21.14 4.37 31.70
N THR A 481 21.39 3.65 32.79
CA THR A 481 21.41 2.19 32.76
C THR A 481 20.03 1.78 32.28
N SER A 482 19.96 1.38 31.01
CA SER A 482 18.74 0.88 30.38
C SER A 482 18.21 -0.28 31.23
N GLN A 483 16.90 -0.32 31.44
CA GLN A 483 16.16 -1.48 31.95
C GLN A 483 16.18 -2.63 30.90
N ALA A 484 17.34 -2.94 30.33
CA ALA A 484 17.52 -3.98 29.31
C ALA A 484 17.35 -5.39 29.90
N GLU A 485 17.45 -5.54 31.22
CA GLU A 485 17.54 -6.85 31.87
C GLU A 485 16.19 -7.57 32.06
N MET A 486 15.03 -6.89 31.88
CA MET A 486 13.72 -7.54 31.98
C MET A 486 13.08 -7.93 30.63
N ASP A 487 13.46 -7.27 29.52
CA ASP A 487 12.95 -7.62 28.19
C ASP A 487 13.76 -8.73 27.52
N GLU A 488 15.06 -8.85 27.85
CA GLU A 488 15.92 -9.92 27.34
C GLU A 488 15.51 -11.30 27.88
N MET A 489 15.01 -11.38 29.13
CA MET A 489 14.50 -12.62 29.71
C MET A 489 13.14 -13.04 29.13
N ASN A 490 12.30 -12.07 28.70
CA ASN A 490 11.04 -12.37 28.02
C ASN A 490 11.26 -12.75 26.55
N ASN A 491 12.21 -12.11 25.86
CA ASN A 491 12.58 -12.47 24.48
C ASN A 491 13.31 -13.83 24.39
N LEU A 492 14.10 -14.19 25.41
CA LEU A 492 14.68 -15.53 25.52
C LEU A 492 13.61 -16.61 25.76
N LEU A 493 12.52 -16.28 26.47
CA LEU A 493 11.41 -17.21 26.68
C LEU A 493 10.52 -17.36 25.44
N THR A 494 10.25 -16.28 24.67
CA THR A 494 9.50 -16.38 23.41
C THR A 494 10.31 -16.98 22.25
N GLY A 495 11.63 -16.72 22.19
CA GLY A 495 12.49 -17.30 21.15
C GLY A 495 12.66 -18.82 21.28
N MET A 496 12.54 -19.37 22.50
CA MET A 496 12.55 -20.81 22.73
C MET A 496 11.22 -21.50 22.42
N GLU A 497 10.13 -20.75 22.25
CA GLU A 497 8.79 -21.29 21.98
C GLU A 497 8.44 -21.27 20.48
N GLU A 498 9.11 -20.44 19.67
CA GLU A 498 9.04 -20.46 18.20
C GLU A 498 9.95 -21.55 17.58
N ASP A 499 11.16 -21.76 18.10
CA ASP A 499 12.10 -22.76 17.59
C ASP A 499 11.61 -24.23 17.74
N ILE A 500 10.68 -24.49 18.67
CA ILE A 500 10.10 -25.84 18.88
C ILE A 500 8.94 -26.11 17.91
N SER A 501 8.42 -25.09 17.21
CA SER A 501 7.29 -25.22 16.29
C SER A 501 7.67 -25.35 14.81
N GLU A 502 8.88 -24.93 14.41
CA GLU A 502 9.36 -25.06 13.02
C GLU A 502 10.16 -26.36 12.75
N GLU A 503 10.63 -27.06 13.79
CA GLU A 503 11.37 -28.33 13.64
C GLU A 503 10.46 -29.57 13.45
N GLN A 504 9.13 -29.42 13.59
CA GLN A 504 8.17 -30.53 13.45
C GLN A 504 7.36 -30.54 12.13
N GLU A 505 7.53 -29.57 11.24
CA GLU A 505 6.80 -29.50 9.95
C GLU A 505 7.69 -29.76 8.71
N GLN A 506 8.98 -30.08 8.89
CA GLN A 506 9.94 -30.36 7.82
C GLN A 506 10.32 -31.83 7.62
N GLU A 507 9.79 -32.77 8.41
CA GLU A 507 10.06 -34.21 8.24
C GLU A 507 8.96 -35.01 7.49
N GLU A 508 7.82 -34.40 7.12
CA GLU A 508 6.72 -35.14 6.46
C GLU A 508 6.55 -34.82 4.95
N MET A 509 7.53 -34.18 4.31
CA MET A 509 7.46 -33.84 2.87
C MET A 509 8.69 -34.29 2.04
N THR A 510 9.41 -35.31 2.50
CA THR A 510 10.56 -35.93 1.79
C THR A 510 10.38 -37.44 1.54
N GLU A 511 9.16 -37.89 1.30
CA GLU A 511 8.89 -39.19 0.67
C GLU A 511 7.70 -39.05 -0.30
N ILE A 512 7.90 -38.50 -1.51
CA ILE A 512 7.06 -38.71 -2.73
C ILE A 512 7.77 -38.12 -3.99
N PHE A 513 9.09 -38.03 -4.04
CA PHE A 513 9.80 -37.54 -5.25
C PHE A 513 11.05 -38.33 -5.64
N ASP A 514 11.03 -39.65 -5.43
CA ASP A 514 12.07 -40.56 -5.93
C ASP A 514 11.46 -41.78 -6.66
N LYS A 515 10.78 -41.49 -7.78
CA LYS A 515 10.47 -42.47 -8.83
C LYS A 515 10.03 -41.73 -10.08
N ASN A 516 11.00 -41.29 -10.88
CA ASN A 516 10.96 -41.19 -12.35
C ASN A 516 12.04 -40.23 -12.83
N ASN A 517 13.29 -40.70 -12.88
CA ASN A 517 14.26 -40.21 -13.85
C ASN A 517 15.44 -41.19 -13.93
N SER A 518 15.22 -42.27 -14.67
CA SER A 518 16.32 -42.99 -15.31
C SER A 518 15.91 -43.25 -16.75
N ILE A 519 16.90 -43.20 -17.64
CA ILE A 519 16.83 -43.39 -19.10
C ILE A 519 16.67 -42.08 -19.90
N SER A 520 17.78 -41.36 -20.04
CA SER A 520 18.22 -40.98 -21.39
C SER A 520 19.70 -40.58 -21.41
N ASN A 521 20.40 -41.12 -22.41
CA ASN A 521 21.74 -40.75 -22.91
C ASN A 521 22.91 -41.25 -22.03
N THR A 522 23.89 -42.02 -22.50
CA THR A 522 24.59 -41.95 -23.79
C THR A 522 25.53 -43.16 -23.89
N SER A 523 25.63 -43.83 -25.04
CA SER A 523 26.90 -44.44 -25.46
C SER A 523 26.92 -44.73 -26.96
N SER A 524 27.16 -43.68 -27.72
CA SER A 524 27.56 -43.71 -29.11
C SER A 524 29.08 -43.60 -29.20
N SER A 525 29.81 -44.70 -29.13
CA SER A 525 31.13 -44.82 -29.76
C SER A 525 31.62 -46.28 -29.74
N LYS A 526 31.23 -47.06 -30.75
CA LYS A 526 32.01 -48.21 -31.25
C LYS A 526 31.46 -48.66 -32.61
N PHE A 527 31.44 -47.71 -33.54
CA PHE A 527 31.57 -48.03 -34.95
C PHE A 527 33.02 -48.48 -35.19
N ASN A 528 33.22 -49.78 -35.42
CA ASN A 528 33.97 -50.28 -36.59
C ASN A 528 34.27 -51.77 -36.45
N LYS A 529 34.13 -52.47 -37.59
CA LYS A 529 34.56 -53.84 -37.90
C LYS A 529 33.72 -54.98 -37.34
N ILE A 530 32.70 -55.37 -38.12
CA ILE A 530 32.56 -56.64 -38.86
C ILE A 530 31.49 -56.31 -39.93
N LYS A 531 31.84 -55.83 -41.13
CA LYS A 531 32.44 -56.52 -42.28
C LYS A 531 31.54 -57.63 -42.85
N ASN A 532 30.81 -57.24 -43.89
CA ASN A 532 30.46 -58.00 -45.09
C ASN A 532 29.48 -59.18 -44.96
N MET A 533 28.21 -58.89 -45.18
CA MET A 533 27.39 -59.74 -46.05
C MET A 533 26.59 -58.85 -47.00
N VAL A 534 26.76 -59.14 -48.28
CA VAL A 534 26.23 -58.42 -49.43
C VAL A 534 24.70 -58.47 -49.44
N ILE A 535 24.06 -57.31 -49.53
CA ILE A 535 22.74 -57.15 -50.17
C ILE A 535 22.87 -55.92 -51.08
N ASN A 536 23.63 -56.07 -52.17
CA ASN A 536 23.96 -54.94 -53.05
C ASN A 536 22.86 -54.56 -54.03
N ASP A 537 21.71 -55.23 -54.08
CA ASP A 537 20.60 -54.85 -54.98
C ASP A 537 19.26 -55.22 -54.36
N PHE A 538 19.03 -54.74 -53.14
CA PHE A 538 17.70 -54.80 -52.54
C PHE A 538 17.29 -53.40 -52.04
N PRO A 539 16.19 -52.84 -52.57
CA PRO A 539 15.23 -53.47 -53.47
C PRO A 539 15.71 -53.52 -54.94
N PRO A 540 15.41 -54.59 -55.71
CA PRO A 540 15.69 -54.67 -57.15
C PRO A 540 14.95 -53.59 -57.97
N GLN A 541 15.52 -53.18 -59.10
CA GLN A 541 15.05 -52.01 -59.88
C GLN A 541 13.57 -52.07 -60.28
N PHE A 542 13.02 -53.25 -60.57
CA PHE A 542 11.59 -53.40 -60.89
C PHE A 542 10.68 -53.05 -59.70
N ILE A 543 11.13 -53.33 -58.47
CA ILE A 543 10.41 -52.92 -57.24
C ILE A 543 10.49 -51.41 -57.08
N LEU A 544 11.63 -50.79 -57.40
CA LEU A 544 11.78 -49.33 -57.37
C LEU A 544 10.95 -48.65 -58.46
N ASP A 545 10.85 -49.22 -59.65
CA ASP A 545 10.03 -48.71 -60.75
C ASP A 545 8.54 -48.91 -60.47
N GLU A 546 8.14 -50.02 -59.85
CA GLU A 546 6.77 -50.24 -59.42
C GLU A 546 6.40 -49.37 -58.21
N LEU A 547 7.30 -49.18 -57.24
CA LEU A 547 7.13 -48.19 -56.16
C LEU A 547 7.04 -46.79 -56.74
N ARG A 548 7.89 -46.43 -57.71
CA ARG A 548 7.84 -45.12 -58.36
C ARG A 548 6.52 -44.93 -59.08
N LYS A 549 6.05 -45.92 -59.83
CA LYS A 549 4.76 -45.89 -60.52
C LYS A 549 3.59 -45.76 -59.54
N ARG A 550 3.61 -46.49 -58.42
CA ARG A 550 2.59 -46.40 -57.36
C ARG A 550 2.67 -45.08 -56.57
N LEU A 551 3.86 -44.52 -56.37
CA LEU A 551 4.09 -43.26 -55.65
C LEU A 551 3.82 -42.01 -56.52
N SER A 552 3.87 -42.13 -57.85
CA SER A 552 3.59 -41.04 -58.79
C SER A 552 2.21 -41.14 -59.45
N GLU A 553 1.43 -42.17 -59.12
CA GLU A 553 0.04 -42.27 -59.53
C GLU A 553 -0.80 -41.23 -58.78
N PRO A 554 -1.53 -40.35 -59.47
CA PRO A 554 -2.37 -39.36 -58.82
C PRO A 554 -3.45 -40.05 -57.98
N PRO A 555 -3.73 -39.57 -56.75
CA PRO A 555 -4.76 -40.16 -55.91
C PRO A 555 -6.13 -40.10 -56.59
N LYS A 556 -6.89 -41.20 -56.52
CA LYS A 556 -8.19 -41.39 -57.20
C LYS A 556 -9.24 -40.31 -56.90
N CYS A 557 -9.06 -39.55 -55.83
CA CYS A 557 -9.96 -38.48 -55.40
C CYS A 557 -9.76 -37.14 -56.13
N LEU A 558 -8.75 -36.97 -56.98
CA LEU A 558 -8.51 -35.71 -57.70
C LEU A 558 -9.69 -35.36 -58.63
N PRO A 559 -10.16 -34.10 -58.66
CA PRO A 559 -9.63 -32.90 -58.00
C PRO A 559 -10.15 -32.64 -56.56
N TYR A 560 -11.00 -33.51 -56.02
CA TYR A 560 -11.71 -33.32 -54.74
C TYR A 560 -11.05 -34.05 -53.55
N CYS A 561 -9.72 -34.21 -53.57
CA CYS A 561 -8.99 -34.92 -52.51
C CYS A 561 -8.96 -34.21 -51.16
N ALA A 562 -9.31 -32.92 -51.13
CA ALA A 562 -9.49 -32.15 -49.92
C ALA A 562 -10.78 -31.32 -50.02
N SER A 563 -11.49 -31.20 -48.91
CA SER A 563 -12.65 -30.33 -48.78
C SER A 563 -12.54 -29.55 -47.47
N LEU A 564 -13.07 -28.32 -47.47
CA LEU A 564 -13.08 -27.43 -46.32
C LEU A 564 -14.55 -27.19 -45.94
N PRO A 565 -15.22 -28.19 -45.34
CA PRO A 565 -16.67 -28.16 -45.12
C PRO A 565 -17.09 -27.09 -44.11
N ARG A 566 -16.18 -26.66 -43.22
CA ARG A 566 -16.50 -25.70 -42.17
C ARG A 566 -15.36 -24.72 -41.94
N LEU A 567 -15.71 -23.44 -41.94
CA LEU A 567 -14.80 -22.34 -41.63
C LEU A 567 -15.50 -21.44 -40.62
N SER A 568 -14.83 -21.23 -39.49
CA SER A 568 -15.28 -20.37 -38.40
C SER A 568 -14.36 -19.16 -38.35
N LEU A 569 -14.94 -17.97 -38.45
CA LEU A 569 -14.25 -16.70 -38.34
C LEU A 569 -14.79 -16.00 -37.09
N GLU A 570 -13.90 -15.70 -36.15
CA GLU A 570 -14.25 -14.95 -34.96
C GLU A 570 -13.42 -13.67 -34.95
N LEU A 571 -14.11 -12.54 -35.07
CA LEU A 571 -13.49 -11.23 -35.12
C LEU A 571 -13.64 -10.53 -33.77
N GLN A 572 -12.51 -10.23 -33.13
CA GLN A 572 -12.41 -9.39 -31.95
C GLN A 572 -11.78 -8.03 -32.33
N PRO A 573 -11.87 -6.98 -31.48
CA PRO A 573 -11.49 -5.62 -31.86
C PRO A 573 -10.06 -5.43 -32.40
N ALA A 574 -9.12 -6.32 -32.08
CA ALA A 574 -7.74 -6.28 -32.59
C ALA A 574 -7.19 -7.65 -33.05
N GLN A 575 -8.02 -8.69 -33.09
CA GLN A 575 -7.59 -10.05 -33.46
C GLN A 575 -8.65 -10.73 -34.33
N LEU A 576 -8.20 -11.38 -35.40
CA LEU A 576 -9.02 -12.26 -36.22
C LEU A 576 -8.59 -13.70 -35.94
N ASN A 577 -9.48 -14.48 -35.35
CA ASN A 577 -9.28 -15.91 -35.13
C ASN A 577 -10.01 -16.69 -36.22
N ILE A 578 -9.24 -17.44 -37.01
CA ILE A 578 -9.77 -18.30 -38.06
C ILE A 578 -9.57 -19.76 -37.62
N ARG A 579 -10.67 -20.51 -37.55
CA ARG A 579 -10.65 -21.95 -37.30
C ARG A 579 -11.28 -22.66 -38.48
N MET A 580 -10.47 -23.41 -39.22
CA MET A 580 -10.89 -24.16 -40.40
C MET A 580 -10.90 -25.65 -40.08
N GLU A 581 -11.97 -26.33 -40.48
CA GLU A 581 -12.06 -27.77 -40.45
C GLU A 581 -11.85 -28.29 -41.87
N LEU A 582 -10.81 -29.11 -42.03
CA LEU A 582 -10.37 -29.57 -43.33
C LEU A 582 -10.32 -31.09 -43.35
N HIS A 583 -10.97 -31.67 -44.35
CA HIS A 583 -11.04 -33.11 -44.55
C HIS A 583 -10.22 -33.44 -45.80
N SER A 584 -9.19 -34.28 -45.68
CA SER A 584 -8.37 -34.75 -46.80
C SER A 584 -8.34 -36.27 -46.86
N LEU A 585 -8.56 -36.84 -48.06
CA LEU A 585 -8.51 -38.28 -48.31
C LEU A 585 -7.08 -38.80 -48.56
N THR A 586 -6.11 -37.89 -48.75
CA THR A 586 -4.70 -38.20 -49.02
C THR A 586 -3.82 -37.01 -48.64
N ASN A 587 -2.50 -37.21 -48.55
CA ASN A 587 -1.54 -36.12 -48.32
C ASN A 587 -1.52 -35.19 -49.55
N THR A 588 -2.07 -34.00 -49.41
CA THR A 588 -2.19 -33.01 -50.48
C THR A 588 -1.94 -31.60 -49.96
N ALA A 589 -1.41 -30.73 -50.81
CA ALA A 589 -1.20 -29.32 -50.49
C ALA A 589 -2.51 -28.55 -50.72
N ILE A 590 -2.90 -27.73 -49.75
CA ILE A 590 -4.17 -27.00 -49.78
C ILE A 590 -3.86 -25.52 -49.66
N PRO A 591 -4.30 -24.69 -50.61
CA PRO A 591 -4.11 -23.25 -50.52
C PRO A 591 -4.98 -22.71 -49.38
N LEU A 592 -4.34 -22.06 -48.41
CA LEU A 592 -5.04 -21.26 -47.40
C LEU A 592 -5.32 -19.88 -48.02
N PRO A 593 -6.49 -19.26 -47.77
CA PRO A 593 -6.83 -17.93 -48.29
C PRO A 593 -5.95 -16.81 -47.75
#